data_AF-A0A9Q9MAN0-F1
#
_entry.id   AF-A0A9Q9MAN0-F1
#
_cell.length_a   1.000
_cell.length_b   1.000
_cell.length_c   1.000
_cell.angle_alpha   90.00
_cell.angle_beta   90.00
_cell.angle_gamma   90.00
#
_symmetry.space_group_name_H-M   'P 1'
#
loop_
_entity.id
_entity.type
_entity.pdbx_description
1 polymer ?
#
loop_
_entity_poly.entity_id
_entity_poly.type
_entity_poly.pdbx_seq_one_letter_code
_entity_poly.pdbx_strand_id
1 'polypeptide(L)'
;MSSCRHQIFVERLGWDLNSYDGMEFDEFDTPATEYVLCINNADQVVGVSRLLPTSCTYMIEKSFSQEYDGPLPKSDRVWEATRFGVCRSLNGAERSEAIDAITSRIYNFGQQQGLSEFLLLMPLFIYSRILIPRGYDLKVLGKPWRCGNMTIAVARVRVEQAESTIRLTA
;
A
#
# COMPACT_ATOMS: atom_id res chain seq x y z
N MET A 1 16.16 2.75 1.20
CA MET A 1 14.74 2.68 0.79
C MET A 1 14.54 3.00 -0.69
N SER A 2 14.87 4.22 -1.15
CA SER A 2 14.58 4.65 -2.53
C SER A 2 15.29 3.83 -3.61
N SER A 3 16.42 3.19 -3.28
CA SER A 3 17.09 2.20 -4.13
C SER A 3 16.27 0.91 -4.33
N CYS A 4 15.61 0.39 -3.27
CA CYS A 4 14.69 -0.76 -3.40
C CYS A 4 13.46 -0.38 -4.24
N ARG A 5 12.92 0.83 -4.05
CA ARG A 5 11.83 1.34 -4.89
C ARG A 5 12.23 1.45 -6.37
N HIS A 6 13.42 1.97 -6.66
CA HIS A 6 13.95 2.03 -8.02
C HIS A 6 14.04 0.64 -8.67
N GLN A 7 14.62 -0.33 -7.95
CA GLN A 7 14.72 -1.72 -8.43
C GLN A 7 13.34 -2.35 -8.69
N ILE A 8 12.35 -2.09 -7.84
CA ILE A 8 11.01 -2.67 -7.97
C ILE A 8 10.19 -1.98 -9.06
N PHE A 9 10.12 -0.64 -9.06
CA PHE A 9 9.19 0.11 -9.90
C PHE A 9 9.80 0.53 -11.25
N VAL A 10 11.06 0.96 -11.25
CA VAL A 10 11.73 1.42 -12.48
C VAL A 10 12.35 0.23 -13.22
N GLU A 11 13.32 -0.46 -12.61
CA GLU A 11 14.07 -1.53 -13.31
C GLU A 11 13.18 -2.73 -13.66
N ARG A 12 12.34 -3.17 -12.71
CA ARG A 12 11.54 -4.39 -12.87
C ARG A 12 10.21 -4.15 -13.56
N LEU A 13 9.41 -3.21 -13.06
CA LEU A 13 8.07 -2.96 -13.59
C LEU A 13 8.10 -2.06 -14.83
N GLY A 14 9.24 -1.45 -15.14
CA GLY A 14 9.42 -0.60 -16.30
C GLY A 14 8.57 0.68 -16.24
N TRP A 15 8.22 1.13 -15.04
CA TRP A 15 7.45 2.36 -14.89
C TRP A 15 8.38 3.54 -15.15
N ASP A 16 7.93 4.45 -16.00
CA ASP A 16 8.64 5.70 -16.29
C ASP A 16 8.43 6.68 -15.13
N LEU A 17 9.22 6.50 -14.06
CA LEU A 17 9.19 7.31 -12.85
C LEU A 17 10.47 8.12 -12.71
N ASN A 18 10.34 9.32 -12.14
CA ASN A 18 11.48 10.15 -11.78
C ASN A 18 12.43 9.36 -10.86
N SER A 19 13.69 9.31 -11.27
CA SER A 19 14.76 8.74 -10.45
C SER A 19 16.02 9.59 -10.56
N TYR A 20 16.74 9.70 -9.45
CA TYR A 20 18.04 10.36 -9.38
C TYR A 20 18.99 9.45 -8.61
N ASP A 21 20.18 9.18 -9.16
CA ASP A 21 21.20 8.33 -8.55
C ASP A 21 20.68 6.95 -8.08
N GLY A 22 19.84 6.31 -8.90
CA GLY A 22 19.23 5.01 -8.56
C GLY A 22 18.20 5.06 -7.42
N MET A 23 17.70 6.24 -7.07
CA MET A 23 16.65 6.44 -6.07
C MET A 23 15.36 6.91 -6.75
N GLU A 24 14.26 6.17 -6.57
CA GLU A 24 12.91 6.60 -6.99
C GLU A 24 12.24 7.42 -5.89
N PHE A 25 11.73 8.58 -6.27
CA PHE A 25 10.93 9.47 -5.41
C PHE A 25 9.90 10.22 -6.26
N ASP A 26 8.78 10.59 -5.65
CA ASP A 26 7.75 11.42 -6.28
C ASP A 26 7.24 12.51 -5.30
N GLU A 27 6.29 13.32 -5.74
CA GLU A 27 5.74 14.45 -4.96
C GLU A 27 5.01 14.02 -3.66
N PHE A 28 4.70 12.73 -3.50
CA PHE A 28 4.04 12.18 -2.31
C PHE A 28 5.03 11.65 -1.27
N ASP A 29 6.34 11.85 -1.49
CA ASP A 29 7.39 11.61 -0.51
C ASP A 29 7.62 12.88 0.32
N THR A 30 6.77 13.06 1.33
CA THR A 30 6.66 14.26 2.18
C THR A 30 6.97 13.94 3.65
N PRO A 31 7.09 14.94 4.54
CA PRO A 31 7.22 14.68 5.98
C PRO A 31 6.03 13.94 6.62
N ALA A 32 4.85 13.92 5.97
CA ALA A 32 3.68 13.15 6.43
C ALA A 32 3.69 11.68 5.97
N THR A 33 4.69 11.30 5.18
CA THR A 33 4.79 9.99 4.56
C THR A 33 5.42 8.99 5.53
N GLU A 34 4.73 7.87 5.74
CA GLU A 34 5.24 6.74 6.50
C GLU A 34 5.63 5.60 5.56
N TYR A 35 6.71 4.89 5.86
CA TYR A 35 7.13 3.72 5.08
C TYR A 35 7.13 2.45 5.92
N VAL A 36 6.58 1.40 5.33
CA VAL A 36 6.69 0.04 5.84
C VAL A 36 7.74 -0.68 5.03
N LEU A 37 8.84 -1.09 5.68
CA LEU A 37 9.94 -1.80 5.07
C LEU A 37 9.98 -3.24 5.57
N CYS A 38 10.22 -4.19 4.67
CA CYS A 38 10.65 -5.54 5.00
C CYS A 38 12.16 -5.62 4.79
N ILE A 39 12.89 -5.98 5.84
CA ILE A 39 14.35 -6.06 5.86
C ILE A 39 14.74 -7.51 6.16
N ASN A 40 15.65 -8.08 5.37
CA ASN A 40 16.14 -9.45 5.59
C ASN A 40 17.29 -9.49 6.62
N ASN A 41 17.76 -10.70 6.95
CA ASN A 41 18.85 -10.90 7.91
C ASN A 41 20.21 -10.33 7.48
N ALA A 42 20.35 -9.88 6.23
CA ALA A 42 21.55 -9.22 5.72
C ALA A 42 21.40 -7.69 5.70
N ASP A 43 20.43 -7.15 6.45
CA ASP A 43 20.07 -5.72 6.52
C ASP A 43 19.68 -5.09 5.17
N GLN A 44 19.20 -5.92 4.23
CA GLN A 44 18.74 -5.46 2.92
C GLN A 44 17.23 -5.27 2.92
N VAL A 45 16.78 -4.14 2.37
CA VAL A 45 15.35 -3.90 2.12
C VAL A 45 14.88 -4.81 0.99
N VAL A 46 14.01 -5.76 1.30
CA VAL A 46 13.44 -6.75 0.38
C VAL A 46 11.97 -6.52 0.06
N GLY A 47 11.35 -5.52 0.68
CA GLY A 47 10.03 -5.05 0.30
C GLY A 47 9.67 -3.71 0.95
N VAL A 48 8.68 -3.05 0.36
CA VAL A 48 8.29 -1.67 0.70
C VAL A 48 6.80 -1.46 0.47
N SER A 49 6.21 -0.59 1.27
CA SER A 49 4.99 0.14 0.97
C SER A 49 5.07 1.54 1.58
N ARG A 50 4.39 2.49 0.94
CA ARG A 50 4.25 3.87 1.40
C ARG A 50 2.84 4.10 1.91
N LEU A 51 2.70 4.77 3.04
CA LEU A 51 1.44 5.17 3.66
C LEU A 51 1.40 6.70 3.75
N LEU A 52 0.25 7.30 3.41
CA LEU A 52 0.07 8.75 3.47
C LEU A 52 -1.34 9.09 3.94
N PRO A 53 -1.54 10.04 4.88
CA PRO A 53 -2.88 10.44 5.31
C PRO A 53 -3.62 11.16 4.18
N THR A 54 -4.91 10.86 4.02
CA THR A 54 -5.74 11.52 2.99
C THR A 54 -6.12 12.95 3.35
N SER A 55 -5.83 13.43 4.56
CA SER A 55 -5.89 14.85 4.91
C SER A 55 -4.84 15.69 4.18
N CYS A 56 -3.76 15.08 3.70
CA CYS A 56 -2.78 15.69 2.79
C CYS A 56 -3.18 15.46 1.32
N THR A 57 -2.38 15.98 0.38
CA THR A 57 -2.50 15.62 -1.05
C THR A 57 -1.95 14.21 -1.27
N TYR A 58 -2.74 13.34 -1.88
CA TYR A 58 -2.40 11.93 -2.10
C TYR A 58 -2.61 11.50 -3.56
N MET A 59 -2.14 10.31 -3.93
CA MET A 59 -1.97 9.93 -5.33
C MET A 59 -3.28 9.77 -6.10
N ILE A 60 -4.26 9.06 -5.55
CA ILE A 60 -5.55 8.85 -6.21
C ILE A 60 -6.24 10.20 -6.48
N GLU A 61 -6.25 11.12 -5.51
CA GLU A 61 -6.84 12.45 -5.70
C GLU A 61 -6.09 13.25 -6.77
N LYS A 62 -4.76 13.29 -6.68
CA LYS A 62 -3.96 14.20 -7.50
C LYS A 62 -3.79 13.70 -8.93
N SER A 63 -3.56 12.40 -9.10
CA SER A 63 -3.14 11.79 -10.36
C SER A 63 -4.25 10.99 -11.05
N PHE A 64 -5.30 10.58 -10.34
CA PHE A 64 -6.34 9.68 -10.87
C PHE A 64 -7.78 10.15 -10.61
N SER A 65 -7.98 11.45 -10.34
CA SER A 65 -9.31 12.01 -10.07
C SER A 65 -10.23 12.07 -11.28
N GLN A 66 -9.70 11.91 -12.50
CA GLN A 66 -10.52 11.85 -13.72
C GLN A 66 -11.03 10.43 -13.99
N GLU A 67 -10.28 9.41 -13.56
CA GLU A 67 -10.61 8.00 -13.74
C GLU A 67 -11.45 7.44 -12.59
N TYR A 68 -11.23 7.93 -11.37
CA TYR A 68 -11.99 7.52 -10.20
C TYR A 68 -13.17 8.45 -9.92
N ASP A 69 -14.38 7.90 -10.04
CA ASP A 69 -15.66 8.60 -9.86
C ASP A 69 -16.22 8.52 -8.43
N GLY A 70 -15.50 7.88 -7.51
CA GLY A 70 -15.92 7.73 -6.13
C GLY A 70 -15.47 8.89 -5.22
N PRO A 71 -15.93 8.89 -3.95
CA PRO A 71 -15.55 9.92 -3.00
C PRO A 71 -14.06 9.87 -2.69
N LEU A 72 -13.42 11.04 -2.73
CA LEU A 72 -12.02 11.25 -2.36
C LEU A 72 -11.96 11.78 -0.91
N PRO A 73 -11.69 10.93 0.09
CA PRO A 73 -11.71 11.35 1.49
C PRO A 73 -10.64 12.39 1.79
N LYS A 74 -10.95 13.26 2.75
CA LYS A 74 -10.02 14.20 3.39
C LYS A 74 -10.07 14.00 4.89
N SER A 75 -9.32 13.01 5.38
CA SER A 75 -9.44 12.54 6.77
C SER A 75 -8.12 12.03 7.32
N ASP A 76 -7.83 12.35 8.58
CA ASP A 76 -6.70 11.76 9.31
C ASP A 76 -6.94 10.27 9.65
N ARG A 77 -8.17 9.78 9.51
CA ARG A 77 -8.55 8.39 9.79
C ARG A 77 -8.52 7.49 8.57
N VAL A 78 -8.33 8.05 7.37
CA VAL A 78 -8.22 7.31 6.12
C VAL A 78 -6.87 7.59 5.50
N TRP A 79 -6.11 6.54 5.22
CA TRP A 79 -4.76 6.66 4.67
C TRP A 79 -4.68 5.94 3.33
N GLU A 80 -3.91 6.50 2.40
CA GLU A 80 -3.60 5.86 1.13
C GLU A 80 -2.35 4.99 1.30
N ALA A 81 -2.42 3.72 0.87
CA ALA A 81 -1.25 2.87 0.73
C ALA A 81 -0.86 2.70 -0.74
N THR A 82 0.36 3.13 -1.07
CA THR A 82 0.95 3.08 -2.41
C THR A 82 2.30 2.37 -2.38
N ARG A 83 2.92 2.21 -3.57
CA ARG A 83 4.27 1.66 -3.72
C ARG A 83 4.45 0.30 -3.01
N PHE A 84 3.42 -0.55 -3.04
CA PHE A 84 3.50 -1.90 -2.51
C PHE A 84 4.33 -2.79 -3.44
N GLY A 85 5.42 -3.37 -2.93
CA GLY A 85 6.24 -4.28 -3.72
C GLY A 85 7.27 -5.04 -2.89
N VAL A 86 7.69 -6.19 -3.42
CA VAL A 86 8.74 -7.07 -2.85
C VAL A 86 9.75 -7.44 -3.92
N CYS A 87 11.02 -7.59 -3.52
CA CYS A 87 12.15 -7.89 -4.39
C CYS A 87 11.99 -9.25 -5.09
N ARG A 88 12.46 -9.36 -6.34
CA ARG A 88 12.40 -10.61 -7.12
C ARG A 88 13.43 -11.64 -6.71
N SER A 89 14.52 -11.22 -6.06
CA SER A 89 15.57 -12.10 -5.54
C SER A 89 15.02 -13.11 -4.53
N LEU A 90 13.90 -12.78 -3.88
CA LEU A 90 13.18 -13.69 -3.00
C LEU A 90 12.57 -14.85 -3.78
N ASN A 91 12.82 -16.07 -3.28
CA ASN A 91 12.14 -17.27 -3.74
C ASN A 91 10.64 -17.24 -3.36
N GLY A 92 9.88 -18.25 -3.79
CA GLY A 92 8.42 -18.26 -3.59
C GLY A 92 7.97 -18.17 -2.12
N ALA A 93 8.67 -18.88 -1.22
CA ALA A 93 8.36 -18.90 0.21
C ALA A 93 8.73 -17.57 0.87
N GLU A 94 9.97 -17.10 0.67
CA GLU A 94 10.46 -15.82 1.20
C GLU A 94 9.60 -14.65 0.72
N ARG A 95 9.14 -14.70 -0.54
CA ARG A 95 8.24 -13.68 -1.08
C ARG A 95 6.90 -13.67 -0.39
N SER A 96 6.32 -14.84 -0.13
CA SER A 96 5.06 -14.93 0.59
C SER A 96 5.20 -14.38 2.01
N GLU A 97 6.29 -14.74 2.70
CA GLU A 97 6.59 -14.25 4.05
C GLU A 97 6.78 -12.73 4.07
N ALA A 98 7.54 -12.16 3.12
CA ALA A 98 7.72 -10.73 3.02
C ALA A 98 6.40 -9.99 2.74
N ILE A 99 5.54 -10.56 1.89
CA ILE A 99 4.20 -10.02 1.65
C ILE A 99 3.38 -10.04 2.94
N ASP A 100 3.34 -11.17 3.64
CA ASP A 100 2.57 -11.35 4.88
C ASP A 100 3.06 -10.37 5.96
N ALA A 101 4.37 -10.20 6.10
CA ALA A 101 4.99 -9.27 7.03
C ALA A 101 4.60 -7.81 6.73
N ILE A 102 4.67 -7.39 5.45
CA ILE A 102 4.32 -6.02 5.07
C ILE A 102 2.83 -5.76 5.27
N THR A 103 1.95 -6.64 4.77
CA THR A 103 0.51 -6.41 4.86
C THR A 103 0.04 -6.44 6.31
N SER A 104 0.58 -7.33 7.14
CA SER A 104 0.29 -7.37 8.58
C SER A 104 0.80 -6.12 9.30
N ARG A 105 2.00 -5.65 8.96
CA ARG A 105 2.57 -4.42 9.55
C ARG A 105 1.75 -3.17 9.21
N ILE A 106 1.28 -3.05 7.96
CA ILE A 106 0.38 -1.97 7.52
C ILE A 106 -0.93 -2.03 8.30
N TYR A 107 -1.54 -3.21 8.39
CA TYR A 107 -2.80 -3.38 9.11
C TYR A 107 -2.67 -3.00 10.60
N ASN A 108 -1.65 -3.52 11.27
CA ASN A 108 -1.36 -3.21 12.68
C ASN A 108 -1.05 -1.72 12.88
N PHE A 109 -0.33 -1.08 11.95
CA PHE A 109 -0.14 0.36 11.96
C PHE A 109 -1.48 1.09 11.95
N GLY A 110 -2.39 0.69 11.06
CA GLY A 110 -3.73 1.26 10.99
C GLY A 110 -4.49 1.14 12.31
N GLN A 111 -4.42 -0.03 12.96
CA GLN A 111 -5.07 -0.24 14.25
C GLN A 111 -4.47 0.65 15.36
N GLN A 112 -3.14 0.73 15.43
CA GLN A 112 -2.42 1.55 16.41
C GLN A 112 -2.73 3.04 16.27
N GLN A 113 -2.89 3.52 15.02
CA GLN A 113 -3.22 4.91 14.72
C GLN A 113 -4.74 5.19 14.76
N GLY A 114 -5.57 4.19 15.07
CA GLY A 114 -7.04 4.36 15.12
C GLY A 114 -7.69 4.63 13.76
N LEU A 115 -7.04 4.23 12.67
CA LEU A 115 -7.55 4.40 11.31
C LEU A 115 -8.83 3.60 11.11
N SER A 116 -9.70 4.07 10.23
CA SER A 116 -10.92 3.35 9.84
C SER A 116 -10.69 2.47 8.62
N GLU A 117 -9.86 2.93 7.67
CA GLU A 117 -9.60 2.21 6.42
C GLU A 117 -8.33 2.70 5.72
N PHE A 118 -7.78 1.84 4.87
CA PHE A 118 -6.77 2.19 3.88
C PHE A 118 -7.40 2.27 2.49
N LEU A 119 -7.07 3.31 1.72
CA LEU A 119 -7.31 3.38 0.27
C LEU A 119 -6.12 2.80 -0.49
N LEU A 120 -6.40 1.99 -1.50
CA LEU A 120 -5.41 1.31 -2.33
C LEU A 120 -5.67 1.64 -3.79
N LEU A 121 -4.61 1.84 -4.56
CA LEU A 121 -4.65 1.85 -6.02
C LEU A 121 -3.66 0.82 -6.56
N MET A 122 -4.17 -0.32 -7.03
CA MET A 122 -3.35 -1.46 -7.43
C MET A 122 -3.97 -2.23 -8.61
N PRO A 123 -3.17 -3.04 -9.31
CA PRO A 123 -3.69 -4.02 -10.26
C PRO A 123 -4.66 -5.02 -9.61
N LEU A 124 -5.75 -5.37 -10.31
CA LEU A 124 -6.80 -6.25 -9.78
C LEU A 124 -6.30 -7.63 -9.31
N PHE A 125 -5.20 -8.13 -9.89
CA PHE A 125 -4.62 -9.40 -9.48
C PHE A 125 -4.01 -9.35 -8.06
N ILE A 126 -3.57 -8.18 -7.59
CA ILE A 126 -3.07 -8.01 -6.22
C ILE A 126 -4.23 -8.20 -5.24
N TYR A 127 -5.38 -7.60 -5.51
CA TYR A 127 -6.57 -7.78 -4.66
C TYR A 127 -7.01 -9.24 -4.61
N SER A 128 -7.20 -9.87 -5.77
CA SER A 128 -7.73 -11.23 -5.85
C SER A 128 -6.76 -12.34 -5.44
N ARG A 129 -5.45 -12.17 -5.62
CA ARG A 129 -4.45 -13.22 -5.33
C ARG A 129 -3.64 -12.99 -4.06
N ILE A 130 -3.59 -11.75 -3.57
CA ILE A 130 -2.79 -11.41 -2.40
C ILE A 130 -3.68 -11.05 -1.22
N LEU A 131 -4.48 -9.99 -1.34
CA LEU A 131 -5.19 -9.42 -0.18
C LEU A 131 -6.43 -10.23 0.23
N ILE A 132 -7.31 -10.56 -0.72
CA ILE A 132 -8.53 -11.33 -0.42
C ILE A 132 -8.21 -12.71 0.17
N PRO A 133 -7.26 -13.51 -0.38
CA PRO A 133 -6.90 -14.80 0.21
C PRO A 133 -6.30 -14.71 1.62
N ARG A 134 -5.79 -13.53 2.02
CA ARG A 134 -5.26 -13.26 3.36
C ARG A 134 -6.32 -12.76 4.34
N GLY A 135 -7.58 -12.66 3.93
CA GLY A 135 -8.71 -12.34 4.80
C GLY A 135 -8.92 -10.84 5.07
N TYR A 136 -8.24 -9.93 4.36
CA TYR A 136 -8.50 -8.50 4.51
C TYR A 136 -9.92 -8.13 4.02
N ASP A 137 -10.68 -7.37 4.81
CA ASP A 137 -12.00 -6.83 4.43
C ASP A 137 -11.83 -5.76 3.35
N LEU A 138 -11.71 -6.24 2.11
CA LEU A 138 -11.44 -5.44 0.92
C LEU A 138 -12.72 -5.21 0.11
N LYS A 139 -12.96 -3.95 -0.25
CA LYS A 139 -14.01 -3.57 -1.21
C LYS A 139 -13.41 -2.73 -2.34
N VAL A 140 -13.51 -3.24 -3.57
CA VAL A 140 -13.21 -2.45 -4.77
C VAL A 140 -14.21 -1.30 -4.89
N LEU A 141 -13.72 -0.11 -5.18
CA LEU A 141 -14.48 1.12 -5.32
C LEU A 141 -14.45 1.60 -6.77
N GLY A 142 -15.59 2.10 -7.25
CA GLY A 142 -15.72 2.57 -8.63
C GLY A 142 -15.51 1.45 -9.66
N LYS A 143 -15.29 1.85 -10.91
CA LYS A 143 -15.00 0.92 -12.01
C LYS A 143 -13.49 0.79 -12.22
N PRO A 144 -12.96 -0.44 -12.40
CA PRO A 144 -11.57 -0.61 -12.82
C PRO A 144 -11.31 0.03 -14.19
N TRP A 145 -10.09 0.53 -14.39
CA TRP A 145 -9.66 1.11 -15.67
C TRP A 145 -8.30 0.57 -16.10
N ARG A 146 -7.98 0.81 -17.37
CA ARG A 146 -6.68 0.42 -17.93
C ARG A 146 -5.64 1.50 -17.67
N CYS A 147 -4.51 1.09 -17.12
CA CYS A 147 -3.30 1.90 -16.99
C CYS A 147 -2.15 1.11 -17.61
N GLY A 148 -1.73 1.49 -18.81
CA GLY A 148 -0.79 0.72 -19.63
C GLY A 148 -1.29 -0.69 -19.93
N ASN A 149 -0.50 -1.70 -19.54
CA ASN A 149 -0.82 -3.12 -19.71
C ASN A 149 -1.59 -3.73 -18.52
N MET A 150 -1.90 -2.94 -17.49
CA MET A 150 -2.58 -3.41 -16.29
C MET A 150 -4.01 -2.88 -16.23
N THR A 151 -4.91 -3.68 -15.66
CA THR A 151 -6.20 -3.20 -15.17
C THR A 151 -6.07 -2.93 -13.68
N ILE A 152 -6.23 -1.66 -13.30
CA ILE A 152 -6.11 -1.19 -11.92
C ILE A 152 -7.48 -0.73 -11.41
N ALA A 153 -7.64 -0.70 -10.10
CA ALA A 153 -8.83 -0.12 -9.47
C ALA A 153 -8.49 0.47 -8.10
N VAL A 154 -9.31 1.43 -7.67
CA VAL A 154 -9.31 1.85 -6.27
C VAL A 154 -9.99 0.79 -5.43
N ALA A 155 -9.45 0.47 -4.27
CA ALA A 155 -10.12 -0.35 -3.27
C ALA A 155 -9.94 0.27 -1.89
N ARG A 156 -10.82 -0.10 -0.96
CA ARG A 156 -10.60 0.14 0.46
C ARG A 156 -10.38 -1.17 1.19
N VAL A 157 -9.55 -1.13 2.23
CA VAL A 157 -9.43 -2.19 3.24
C VAL A 157 -9.85 -1.59 4.57
N ARG A 158 -10.86 -2.16 5.23
CA ARG A 158 -11.25 -1.71 6.56
C ARG A 158 -10.23 -2.13 7.60
N VAL A 159 -10.05 -1.28 8.60
CA VAL A 159 -9.23 -1.56 9.77
C VAL A 159 -10.18 -1.78 10.95
N GLU A 160 -10.25 -3.02 11.43
CA GLU A 160 -11.04 -3.34 12.62
C GLU A 160 -10.34 -2.78 13.86
N GLN A 161 -11.07 -2.04 14.69
CA GLN A 161 -10.53 -1.64 15.99
C GLN A 161 -10.53 -2.85 16.92
N ALA A 162 -9.44 -3.02 17.68
CA ALA A 162 -9.43 -3.99 18.75
C ALA A 162 -10.53 -3.61 19.76
N GLU A 163 -11.56 -4.45 19.90
CA GLU A 163 -12.60 -4.22 20.89
C GLU A 163 -11.96 -4.17 22.29
N SER A 164 -12.04 -3.02 22.94
CA SER A 164 -11.61 -2.84 24.33
C SER A 164 -12.65 -3.35 25.33
N THR A 165 -13.39 -4.42 24.99
CA THR A 165 -14.46 -4.94 25.84
C THR A 165 -13.91 -6.01 26.77
N ILE A 166 -13.36 -5.62 27.91
CA ILE A 166 -13.22 -6.55 29.05
C ILE A 166 -14.62 -6.69 29.67
N ARG A 167 -15.30 -7.81 29.40
CA ARG A 167 -16.46 -8.20 30.19
C ARG A 167 -15.95 -8.84 31.48
N LEU A 168 -16.00 -8.11 32.59
CA LEU A 168 -15.91 -8.72 33.91
C LEU A 168 -17.21 -9.49 34.15
N THR A 169 -17.14 -10.82 34.20
CA THR A 169 -18.20 -11.65 34.76
C THR A 169 -18.19 -11.47 36.28
N ALA A 170 -19.32 -11.00 36.82
CA ALA A 170 -19.61 -11.03 38.24
C ALA A 170 -19.84 -12.47 38.72
#